data_AF-A0A6G8JK17-F1
#
_entry.id   AF-A0A6G8JK17-F1
#
_cell.length_a   1.000
_cell.length_b   1.000
_cell.length_c   1.000
_cell.angle_alpha   90.00
_cell.angle_beta   90.00
_cell.angle_gamma   90.00
#
_symmetry.space_group_name_H-M   'P 1'
#
loop_
_entity.id
_entity.type
_entity.pdbx_description
1 polymer ?
#
loop_
_entity_poly.entity_id
_entity_poly.type
_entity_poly.pdbx_seq_one_letter_code
_entity_poly.pdbx_strand_id
1 'polypeptide(L)'
;MEEKMNDFDAISDEPIMMPREKLLTHGAASLTDAELLAIFLRTGTKEVPVMTLAESVLMVFGSLRQLLNADINEFCKIYGLGKTKYIQLQASKEMTKRYLAQQMEFSEMIQAPYMAIMYFQTELEEEEREVFMVLFLDNQNRLIYKEKMFFGTINQTAVHPREIIKRALKYNAAAIIVAHNHPSGSCLPSESDRSLTKKIEMACELVDIRFVDHIIVGKGDYFSFAEEKLELKEINN
;
A
#
# COMPACT_ATOMS: atom_id res chain seq x y z
N MET A 1 -22.99 -50.83 -27.37
CA MET A 1 -23.77 -49.57 -27.39
C MET A 1 -22.99 -48.61 -26.53
N GLU A 2 -22.04 -47.91 -27.13
CA GLU A 2 -21.21 -46.90 -26.46
C GLU A 2 -21.94 -45.56 -26.49
N GLU A 3 -22.19 -45.01 -25.32
CA GLU A 3 -22.61 -43.62 -25.12
C GLU A 3 -21.45 -42.69 -25.50
N LYS A 4 -21.66 -41.83 -26.50
CA LYS A 4 -20.81 -40.65 -26.71
C LYS A 4 -21.45 -39.45 -26.04
N MET A 5 -20.93 -39.14 -24.86
CA MET A 5 -21.07 -37.85 -24.20
C MET A 5 -20.02 -36.91 -24.81
N ASN A 6 -20.45 -36.01 -25.70
CA ASN A 6 -19.66 -34.88 -26.17
C ASN A 6 -20.48 -33.63 -25.87
N ASP A 7 -20.19 -33.01 -24.73
CA ASP A 7 -20.72 -31.70 -24.39
C ASP A 7 -19.66 -30.95 -23.59
N PHE A 8 -18.66 -30.38 -24.29
CA PHE A 8 -17.74 -29.37 -23.76
C PHE A 8 -17.12 -28.66 -24.96
N ASP A 9 -17.72 -27.52 -25.33
CA ASP A 9 -17.04 -26.28 -25.73
C ASP A 9 -18.09 -25.25 -26.17
N ALA A 10 -18.89 -24.80 -25.20
CA ALA A 10 -19.61 -23.54 -25.35
C ALA A 10 -18.61 -22.40 -25.10
N ILE A 11 -17.94 -21.97 -26.17
CA ILE A 11 -17.21 -20.70 -26.18
C ILE A 11 -18.26 -19.61 -25.89
N SER A 12 -18.13 -18.93 -24.75
CA SER A 12 -19.04 -17.85 -24.38
C SER A 12 -18.94 -16.72 -25.41
N ASP A 13 -20.00 -16.55 -26.20
CA ASP A 13 -20.17 -15.58 -27.29
C ASP A 13 -20.39 -14.13 -26.78
N GLU A 14 -19.90 -13.80 -25.58
CA GLU A 14 -19.99 -12.44 -25.06
C GLU A 14 -18.99 -11.55 -25.81
N PRO A 15 -19.44 -10.41 -26.39
CA PRO A 15 -18.55 -9.51 -27.11
C PRO A 15 -17.48 -8.97 -26.16
N ILE A 16 -16.22 -9.16 -26.53
CA ILE A 16 -15.05 -8.66 -25.78
C ILE A 16 -15.19 -7.13 -25.66
N MET A 17 -15.58 -6.67 -24.48
CA MET A 17 -15.82 -5.26 -24.22
C MET A 17 -14.51 -4.49 -24.15
N MET A 18 -14.44 -3.31 -24.77
CA MET A 18 -13.22 -2.50 -24.75
C MET A 18 -12.95 -1.97 -23.33
N PRO A 19 -11.68 -1.85 -22.88
CA PRO A 19 -11.37 -1.48 -21.50
C PRO A 19 -12.06 -0.19 -21.01
N ARG A 20 -12.19 0.82 -21.87
CA ARG A 20 -12.87 2.08 -21.53
C ARG A 20 -14.38 1.92 -21.38
N GLU A 21 -14.99 1.08 -22.20
CA GLU A 21 -16.43 0.78 -22.12
C GLU A 21 -16.72 -0.03 -20.87
N LYS A 22 -15.86 -1.02 -20.58
CA LYS A 22 -15.91 -1.84 -19.38
C LYS A 22 -15.76 -0.99 -18.11
N LEU A 23 -14.83 -0.02 -18.10
CA LEU A 23 -14.71 0.96 -17.02
C LEU A 23 -15.99 1.75 -16.77
N LEU A 24 -16.66 2.22 -17.83
CA LEU A 24 -17.87 3.04 -17.72
C LEU A 24 -19.10 2.24 -17.29
N THR A 25 -19.19 0.97 -17.68
CA THR A 25 -20.37 0.12 -17.47
C THR A 25 -20.28 -0.72 -16.19
N HIS A 26 -19.09 -1.22 -15.88
CA HIS A 26 -18.86 -2.18 -14.78
C HIS A 26 -17.90 -1.64 -13.71
N GLY A 27 -17.32 -0.46 -13.91
CA GLY A 27 -16.41 0.19 -12.96
C GLY A 27 -14.99 -0.38 -12.97
N ALA A 28 -14.08 0.31 -12.27
CA ALA A 28 -12.65 0.00 -12.29
C ALA A 28 -12.31 -1.39 -11.73
N ALA A 29 -13.07 -1.88 -10.75
CA ALA A 29 -12.86 -3.19 -10.13
C ALA A 29 -13.02 -4.38 -11.10
N SER A 30 -13.68 -4.17 -12.24
CA SER A 30 -13.85 -5.20 -13.27
C SER A 30 -12.64 -5.35 -14.20
N LEU A 31 -11.74 -4.36 -14.21
CA LEU A 31 -10.59 -4.32 -15.11
C LEU A 31 -9.41 -5.12 -14.57
N THR A 32 -8.69 -5.78 -15.46
CA THR A 32 -7.37 -6.32 -15.18
C THR A 32 -6.30 -5.21 -15.17
N ASP A 33 -5.15 -5.48 -14.57
CA ASP A 33 -4.00 -4.56 -14.60
C ASP A 33 -3.59 -4.18 -16.04
N ALA A 34 -3.66 -5.13 -16.98
CA ALA A 34 -3.34 -4.88 -18.39
C ALA A 34 -4.36 -3.92 -19.03
N GLU A 35 -5.65 -4.08 -18.72
CA GLU A 35 -6.70 -3.17 -19.19
C GLU A 35 -6.55 -1.77 -18.59
N LEU A 36 -6.27 -1.66 -17.28
CA LEU A 36 -5.98 -0.38 -16.62
C LEU A 36 -4.78 0.32 -17.26
N LEU A 37 -3.69 -0.41 -17.48
CA LEU A 37 -2.50 0.13 -18.10
C LEU A 37 -2.76 0.52 -19.56
N ALA A 38 -3.55 -0.24 -20.32
CA ALA A 38 -3.91 0.11 -21.69
C ALA A 38 -4.74 1.41 -21.76
N ILE A 39 -5.67 1.62 -20.81
CA ILE A 39 -6.41 2.88 -20.68
C ILE A 39 -5.44 4.04 -20.43
N PHE A 40 -4.51 3.86 -19.48
CA PHE A 40 -3.49 4.84 -19.13
C PHE A 40 -2.57 5.18 -20.32
N LEU A 41 -2.06 4.17 -21.03
CA LEU A 41 -1.15 4.33 -22.18
C LEU A 41 -1.83 4.98 -23.38
N ARG A 42 -3.17 4.90 -23.45
CA ARG A 42 -4.09 5.42 -24.48
C ARG A 42 -3.93 4.80 -25.86
N THR A 43 -2.70 4.63 -26.33
CA THR A 43 -2.35 4.10 -27.66
C THR A 43 -1.10 3.24 -27.57
N GLY A 44 -1.02 2.27 -28.47
CA GLY A 44 0.17 1.44 -28.69
C GLY A 44 1.24 2.20 -29.49
N THR A 45 2.14 1.44 -30.10
CA THR A 45 3.09 1.95 -31.09
C THR A 45 2.51 1.78 -32.49
N LYS A 46 3.29 2.11 -33.54
CA LYS A 46 2.86 1.85 -34.92
C LYS A 46 2.76 0.34 -35.19
N GLU A 47 3.60 -0.44 -34.51
CA GLU A 47 3.76 -1.88 -34.73
C GLU A 47 2.99 -2.73 -33.71
N VAL A 48 2.75 -2.21 -32.50
CA VAL A 48 2.19 -2.98 -31.38
C VAL A 48 0.91 -2.32 -30.86
N PRO A 49 -0.25 -3.00 -30.88
CA PRO A 49 -1.49 -2.52 -30.28
C PRO A 49 -1.36 -2.25 -28.77
N VAL A 50 -2.20 -1.35 -28.25
CA VAL A 50 -2.09 -0.88 -26.84
C VAL A 50 -2.25 -1.99 -25.80
N MET A 51 -3.11 -2.98 -26.05
CA MET A 51 -3.32 -4.12 -25.15
C MET A 51 -2.07 -5.00 -25.08
N THR A 52 -1.54 -5.40 -26.24
CA THR A 52 -0.30 -6.19 -26.32
C THR A 52 0.89 -5.43 -25.71
N LEU A 53 0.94 -4.10 -25.91
CA LEU A 53 1.94 -3.26 -25.26
C LEU A 53 1.79 -3.31 -23.73
N ALA A 54 0.58 -3.12 -23.20
CA ALA A 54 0.32 -3.15 -21.76
C ALA A 54 0.68 -4.51 -21.12
N GLU A 55 0.30 -5.61 -21.76
CA GLU A 55 0.68 -6.97 -21.33
C GLU A 55 2.19 -7.16 -21.32
N SER A 56 2.88 -6.75 -22.39
CA SER A 56 4.34 -6.88 -22.49
C SER A 56 5.07 -6.05 -21.42
N VAL A 57 4.55 -4.85 -21.11
CA VAL A 57 5.09 -3.99 -20.05
C VAL A 57 4.93 -4.66 -18.69
N LEU A 58 3.73 -5.17 -18.38
CA LEU A 58 3.49 -5.86 -17.11
C LEU A 58 4.30 -7.14 -16.99
N MET A 59 4.55 -7.85 -18.10
CA MET A 59 5.42 -9.02 -18.10
C MET A 59 6.87 -8.64 -17.80
N VAL A 60 7.40 -7.56 -18.38
CA VAL A 60 8.77 -7.09 -18.14
C VAL A 60 8.96 -6.60 -16.70
N PHE A 61 8.00 -5.83 -16.18
CA PHE A 61 8.05 -5.31 -14.82
C PHE A 61 7.49 -6.28 -13.76
N GLY A 62 6.91 -7.40 -14.15
CA GLY A 62 6.28 -8.38 -13.25
C GLY A 62 4.99 -7.94 -12.54
N SER A 63 4.78 -6.64 -12.28
CA SER A 63 3.56 -6.12 -11.65
C SER A 63 3.33 -4.64 -11.93
N LEU A 64 2.09 -4.16 -11.79
CA LEU A 64 1.75 -2.74 -11.88
C LEU A 64 2.54 -1.91 -10.85
N ARG A 65 2.80 -2.50 -9.68
CA ARG A 65 3.54 -1.87 -8.60
C ARG A 65 5.01 -1.64 -8.96
N GLN A 66 5.70 -2.65 -9.49
CA GLN A 66 7.08 -2.50 -9.95
C GLN A 66 7.16 -1.48 -11.09
N LEU A 67 6.18 -1.44 -12.00
CA LEU A 67 6.07 -0.43 -13.04
C LEU A 67 5.95 1.00 -12.48
N LEU A 68 5.09 1.21 -11.48
CA LEU A 68 4.89 2.52 -10.83
C LEU A 68 6.12 3.02 -10.07
N ASN A 69 6.99 2.10 -9.65
CA ASN A 69 8.22 2.38 -8.90
C ASN A 69 9.50 2.35 -9.76
N ALA A 70 9.38 2.04 -11.06
CA ALA A 70 10.50 1.98 -11.98
C ALA A 70 11.19 3.34 -12.15
N ASP A 71 12.52 3.35 -12.28
CA ASP A 71 13.24 4.57 -12.63
C ASP A 71 13.06 4.93 -14.12
N ILE A 72 13.30 6.20 -14.45
CA ILE A 72 13.09 6.70 -15.82
C ILE A 72 13.86 5.92 -16.89
N ASN A 73 15.08 5.45 -16.59
CA ASN A 73 15.90 4.74 -17.55
C ASN A 73 15.36 3.33 -17.78
N GLU A 74 14.97 2.63 -16.72
CA GLU A 74 14.33 1.32 -16.84
C GLU A 74 13.00 1.41 -17.59
N PHE A 75 12.14 2.36 -17.20
CA PHE A 75 10.86 2.61 -17.87
C PHE A 75 11.04 2.90 -19.37
N CYS A 76 12.02 3.73 -19.72
CA CYS A 76 12.26 4.13 -21.11
C CYS A 76 12.96 3.07 -21.98
N LYS A 77 13.38 1.92 -21.43
CA LYS A 77 13.92 0.81 -22.23
C LYS A 77 12.87 0.13 -23.09
N ILE A 78 11.60 0.17 -22.69
CA ILE A 78 10.51 -0.47 -23.44
C ILE A 78 10.09 0.44 -24.60
N TYR A 79 10.14 -0.09 -25.81
CA TYR A 79 9.68 0.63 -27.00
C TYR A 79 8.18 0.98 -26.86
N GLY A 80 7.87 2.27 -26.98
CA GLY A 80 6.53 2.80 -26.75
C GLY A 80 6.31 3.42 -25.37
N LEU A 81 7.27 3.33 -24.44
CA LEU A 81 7.26 3.98 -23.12
C LEU A 81 8.29 5.11 -23.06
N GLY A 82 7.93 6.29 -23.59
CA GLY A 82 8.81 7.46 -23.56
C GLY A 82 8.68 8.30 -22.29
N LYS A 83 9.54 9.33 -22.17
CA LYS A 83 9.55 10.29 -21.05
C LYS A 83 8.17 10.90 -20.75
N THR A 84 7.37 11.19 -21.78
CA THR A 84 6.01 11.73 -21.60
C THR A 84 5.11 10.78 -20.80
N LYS A 85 5.12 9.49 -21.13
CA LYS A 85 4.33 8.47 -20.42
C LYS A 85 4.86 8.25 -19.00
N TYR A 86 6.18 8.31 -18.81
CA TYR A 86 6.80 8.26 -17.48
C TYR A 86 6.33 9.43 -16.59
N ILE A 87 6.42 10.67 -17.09
CA ILE A 87 5.97 11.87 -16.36
C ILE A 87 4.48 11.75 -16.00
N GLN A 88 3.65 11.29 -16.93
CA GLN A 88 2.22 11.07 -16.70
C GLN A 88 1.97 10.02 -15.60
N LEU A 89 2.78 8.96 -15.56
CA LEU A 89 2.65 7.88 -14.59
C LEU A 89 3.00 8.38 -13.19
N GLN A 90 4.14 9.09 -13.08
CA GLN A 90 4.58 9.70 -11.82
C GLN A 90 3.57 10.75 -11.33
N ALA A 91 2.99 11.56 -12.22
CA ALA A 91 1.94 12.51 -11.86
C ALA A 91 0.69 11.79 -11.35
N SER A 92 0.26 10.71 -11.98
CA SER A 92 -0.91 9.93 -11.56
C SER A 92 -0.69 9.31 -10.17
N LYS A 93 0.51 8.76 -9.94
CA LYS A 93 0.93 8.21 -8.65
C LYS A 93 0.92 9.26 -7.54
N GLU A 94 1.52 10.43 -7.79
CA GLU A 94 1.54 11.55 -6.84
C GLU A 94 0.14 12.10 -6.55
N MET A 95 -0.74 12.17 -7.57
CA MET A 95 -2.15 12.55 -7.37
C MET A 95 -2.87 11.56 -6.46
N THR A 96 -2.69 10.25 -6.68
CA THR A 96 -3.24 9.21 -5.79
C THR A 96 -2.71 9.36 -4.37
N LYS A 97 -1.39 9.56 -4.20
CA LYS A 97 -0.77 9.81 -2.89
C LYS A 97 -1.39 11.01 -2.17
N ARG A 98 -1.59 12.13 -2.86
CA ARG A 98 -2.23 13.33 -2.27
C ARG A 98 -3.72 13.11 -1.98
N TYR A 99 -4.44 12.43 -2.87
CA TYR A 99 -5.85 12.10 -2.65
C TYR A 99 -6.02 11.25 -1.38
N LEU A 100 -5.19 10.22 -1.21
CA LEU A 100 -5.20 9.38 -0.01
C LEU A 100 -4.84 10.21 1.22
N ALA A 101 -3.76 10.99 1.18
CA ALA A 101 -3.35 11.86 2.28
C ALA A 101 -4.46 12.84 2.71
N GLN A 102 -5.18 13.44 1.75
CA GLN A 102 -6.32 14.31 2.00
C GLN A 102 -7.51 13.54 2.56
N GLN A 103 -7.81 12.35 2.03
CA GLN A 103 -8.87 11.51 2.57
C GLN A 103 -8.63 11.23 4.05
N MET A 104 -7.38 11.11 4.53
CA MET A 104 -7.10 10.93 5.95
C MET A 104 -7.15 12.24 6.76
N GLU A 105 -6.90 13.39 6.14
CA GLU A 105 -7.09 14.72 6.77
C GLU A 105 -8.57 15.07 6.92
N PHE A 106 -9.40 14.66 5.95
CA PHE A 106 -10.85 14.87 5.95
C PHE A 106 -11.65 13.71 6.57
N SER A 107 -11.06 12.53 6.69
CA SER A 107 -11.69 11.44 7.41
C SER A 107 -11.68 11.81 8.88
N GLU A 108 -12.82 12.30 9.34
CA GLU A 108 -13.11 12.57 10.75
C GLU A 108 -13.01 11.30 11.60
N MET A 109 -12.46 10.17 11.14
CA MET A 109 -12.22 8.96 11.92
C MET A 109 -11.35 8.00 11.11
N ILE A 110 -10.29 7.42 11.68
CA ILE A 110 -9.66 6.22 11.13
C ILE A 110 -10.64 5.06 11.44
N GLN A 111 -11.69 4.91 10.63
CA GLN A 111 -12.77 3.95 10.85
C GLN A 111 -12.35 2.50 10.59
N ALA A 112 -11.31 2.30 9.79
CA ALA A 112 -10.80 0.99 9.45
C ALA A 112 -9.28 0.96 9.64
N PRO A 113 -8.73 -0.08 10.29
CA PRO A 113 -7.28 -0.34 10.33
C PRO A 113 -6.61 -0.23 8.96
N TYR A 114 -7.32 -0.63 7.91
CA TYR A 114 -6.90 -0.52 6.51
C TYR A 114 -6.55 0.92 6.08
N MET A 115 -7.26 1.95 6.56
CA MET A 115 -6.93 3.35 6.21
C MET A 115 -5.59 3.78 6.81
N ALA A 116 -5.24 3.31 8.01
CA ALA A 116 -3.93 3.56 8.60
C ALA A 116 -2.84 2.82 7.83
N ILE A 117 -3.07 1.57 7.43
CA ILE A 117 -2.13 0.79 6.61
C ILE A 117 -1.84 1.51 5.28
N MET A 118 -2.88 1.91 4.54
CA MET A 118 -2.72 2.67 3.29
C MET A 118 -1.98 4.00 3.51
N TYR A 119 -2.23 4.68 4.63
CA TYR A 119 -1.52 5.88 5.04
C TYR A 119 -0.02 5.60 5.13
N PHE A 120 0.35 4.60 5.93
CA PHE A 120 1.76 4.29 6.17
C PHE A 120 2.46 3.79 4.92
N GLN A 121 1.80 2.98 4.08
CA GLN A 121 2.35 2.57 2.79
C GLN A 121 2.67 3.78 1.91
N THR A 122 1.73 4.73 1.80
CA THR A 122 1.91 5.96 1.02
C THR A 122 3.09 6.83 1.50
N GLU A 123 3.31 6.86 2.83
CA GLU A 123 4.36 7.69 3.43
C GLU A 123 5.72 7.02 3.58
N LEU A 124 5.77 5.69 3.70
CA LEU A 124 6.97 4.96 4.13
C LEU A 124 7.48 3.94 3.11
N GLU A 125 6.68 3.44 2.17
CA GLU A 125 7.09 2.36 1.26
C GLU A 125 8.31 2.73 0.40
N GLU A 126 8.40 4.01 0.01
CA GLU A 126 9.47 4.53 -0.85
C GLU A 126 10.68 5.07 -0.08
N GLU A 127 10.64 5.06 1.26
CA GLU A 127 11.76 5.55 2.06
C GLU A 127 12.96 4.59 1.92
N GLU A 128 14.10 5.12 1.45
CA GLU A 128 15.34 4.36 1.24
C GLU A 128 16.04 3.98 2.56
N ARG A 129 15.57 4.53 3.68
CA ARG A 129 16.04 4.26 5.04
C ARG A 129 14.85 3.84 5.88
N GLU A 130 15.14 3.17 6.99
CA GLU A 130 14.12 2.84 7.97
C GLU A 130 13.61 4.16 8.60
N VAL A 131 12.31 4.39 8.55
CA VAL A 131 11.65 5.58 9.09
C VAL A 131 10.50 5.13 9.98
N PHE A 132 10.52 5.59 11.23
CA PHE A 132 9.47 5.29 12.20
C PHE A 132 8.50 6.47 12.31
N MET A 133 7.25 6.22 11.99
CA MET A 133 6.16 7.20 11.97
C MET A 133 5.11 6.88 13.02
N VAL A 134 4.51 7.94 13.58
CA VAL A 134 3.44 7.83 14.57
C VAL A 134 2.24 8.66 14.12
N LEU A 135 1.05 8.05 14.20
CA LEU A 135 -0.24 8.71 14.11
C LEU A 135 -0.80 8.90 15.52
N PHE A 136 -1.15 10.13 15.87
CA PHE A 136 -1.73 10.52 17.15
C PHE A 136 -3.22 10.74 16.98
N LEU A 137 -4.03 10.01 17.76
CA LEU A 137 -5.48 9.95 17.58
C LEU A 137 -6.22 10.44 18.82
N ASP A 138 -7.44 10.95 18.63
CA ASP A 138 -8.35 11.26 19.73
C ASP A 138 -9.18 10.04 20.17
N ASN A 139 -10.09 10.24 21.14
CA ASN A 139 -10.95 9.18 21.68
C ASN A 139 -11.88 8.54 20.63
N GLN A 140 -12.15 9.24 19.53
CA GLN A 140 -12.97 8.76 18.42
C GLN A 140 -12.10 8.21 17.28
N ASN A 141 -10.81 7.92 17.51
CA ASN A 141 -9.83 7.47 16.52
C ASN A 141 -9.61 8.47 15.37
N ARG A 142 -9.81 9.76 15.60
CA ARG A 142 -9.59 10.80 14.58
C ARG A 142 -8.14 11.24 14.61
N LEU A 143 -7.53 11.44 13.45
CA LEU A 143 -6.14 11.87 13.36
C LEU A 143 -5.99 13.31 13.88
N ILE A 144 -5.30 13.48 15.01
CA ILE A 144 -4.95 14.79 15.57
C ILE A 144 -3.66 15.29 14.93
N TYR A 145 -2.65 14.42 14.85
CA TYR A 145 -1.32 14.77 14.37
C TYR A 145 -0.59 13.53 13.82
N LYS A 146 0.39 13.77 12.95
CA LYS A 146 1.21 12.72 12.34
C LYS A 146 2.66 13.16 12.27
N GLU A 147 3.59 12.24 12.51
CA GLU A 147 5.02 12.58 12.53
C GLU A 147 5.92 11.41 12.21
N LYS A 148 6.86 11.61 11.27
CA LYS A 148 8.06 10.77 11.11
C LYS A 148 9.03 11.15 12.24
N MET A 149 9.07 10.34 13.29
CA MET A 149 9.74 10.69 14.56
C MET A 149 11.19 10.21 14.62
N PHE A 150 11.50 9.09 14.00
CA PHE A 150 12.84 8.51 14.04
C PHE A 150 13.27 8.10 12.64
N PHE A 151 14.54 8.34 12.35
CA PHE A 151 15.16 8.07 11.06
C PHE A 151 16.36 7.18 11.31
N GLY A 152 16.25 5.93 10.88
CA GLY A 152 17.29 4.93 11.02
C GLY A 152 18.37 5.04 9.96
N THR A 153 19.29 4.09 10.07
CA THR A 153 20.23 3.77 8.99
C THR A 153 19.68 2.61 8.18
N ILE A 154 20.51 1.99 7.33
CA ILE A 154 20.13 0.76 6.60
C ILE A 154 19.89 -0.41 7.58
N ASN A 155 20.49 -0.38 8.78
CA ASN A 155 20.52 -1.54 9.68
C ASN A 155 19.53 -1.47 10.86
N GLN A 156 19.19 -0.27 11.36
CA GLN A 156 18.25 -0.10 12.47
C GLN A 156 17.89 1.39 12.68
N THR A 157 16.66 1.65 13.17
CA THR A 157 16.26 2.90 13.83
C THR A 157 16.27 2.77 15.36
N ALA A 158 16.95 3.69 16.05
CA ALA A 158 16.86 3.79 17.50
C ALA A 158 15.56 4.51 17.91
N VAL A 159 14.53 3.73 18.23
CA VAL A 159 13.23 4.25 18.68
C VAL A 159 13.19 4.34 20.20
N HIS A 160 12.76 5.50 20.72
CA HIS A 160 12.68 5.75 22.15
C HIS A 160 11.22 5.99 22.57
N PRO A 161 10.57 5.04 23.28
CA PRO A 161 9.18 5.18 23.73
C PRO A 161 8.90 6.49 24.48
N ARG A 162 9.87 6.99 25.26
CA ARG A 162 9.74 8.27 25.99
C ARG A 162 9.39 9.45 25.07
N GLU A 163 9.95 9.49 23.87
CA GLU A 163 9.72 10.60 22.93
C GLU A 163 8.35 10.46 22.27
N ILE A 164 7.91 9.22 21.99
CA ILE A 164 6.55 8.92 21.52
C ILE A 164 5.52 9.39 22.56
N ILE A 165 5.70 9.00 23.83
CA ILE A 165 4.80 9.39 24.92
C ILE A 165 4.79 10.90 25.11
N LYS A 166 5.96 11.55 25.14
CA LYS A 166 6.07 13.02 25.24
C LYS A 166 5.28 13.71 24.12
N ARG A 167 5.32 13.17 22.90
CA ARG A 167 4.59 13.74 21.77
C ARG A 167 3.08 13.46 21.83
N ALA A 168 2.70 12.27 22.27
CA ALA A 168 1.30 11.90 22.47
C ALA A 168 0.64 12.79 23.53
N LEU A 169 1.32 13.02 24.67
CA LEU A 169 0.87 13.95 25.70
C LEU A 169 0.81 15.40 25.19
N LYS A 170 1.81 15.85 24.42
CA LYS A 170 1.81 17.21 23.83
C LYS A 170 0.56 17.47 22.97
N TYR A 171 0.10 16.47 22.22
CA TYR A 171 -1.08 16.60 21.35
C TYR A 171 -2.38 16.11 22.01
N ASN A 172 -2.37 15.78 23.31
CA ASN A 172 -3.52 15.20 24.01
C ASN A 172 -4.10 13.98 23.28
N ALA A 173 -3.23 13.13 22.73
CA ALA A 173 -3.64 11.93 22.03
C ALA A 173 -4.21 10.91 23.02
N ALA A 174 -5.40 10.40 22.72
CA ALA A 174 -6.00 9.30 23.46
C ALA A 174 -5.52 7.93 22.97
N ALA A 175 -5.03 7.86 21.73
CA ALA A 175 -4.52 6.64 21.14
C ALA A 175 -3.41 6.92 20.13
N ILE A 176 -2.57 5.91 19.86
CA ILE A 176 -1.55 5.99 18.82
C ILE A 176 -1.55 4.74 17.94
N ILE A 177 -1.19 4.92 16.68
CA ILE A 177 -0.75 3.85 15.78
C ILE A 177 0.68 4.18 15.36
N VAL A 178 1.55 3.18 15.37
CA VAL A 178 2.95 3.35 14.97
C VAL A 178 3.25 2.49 13.74
N ALA A 179 4.21 2.92 12.93
CA ALA A 179 4.70 2.13 11.82
C ALA A 179 6.15 2.42 11.49
N HIS A 180 6.83 1.45 10.87
CA HIS A 180 8.09 1.67 10.18
C HIS A 180 8.20 0.87 8.90
N ASN A 181 9.00 1.34 7.95
CA ASN A 181 9.33 0.57 6.75
C ASN A 181 10.61 -0.25 6.93
N HIS A 182 10.68 -1.38 6.24
CA HIS A 182 11.95 -2.06 5.99
C HIS A 182 12.43 -1.76 4.56
N PRO A 183 13.58 -1.10 4.36
CA PRO A 183 14.12 -0.81 3.03
C PRO A 183 14.37 -2.07 2.17
N SER A 184 14.61 -3.21 2.84
CA SER A 184 14.72 -4.53 2.20
C SER A 184 13.45 -4.97 1.48
N GLY A 185 12.29 -4.44 1.87
CA GLY A 185 10.98 -4.75 1.32
C GLY A 185 10.23 -5.87 2.04
N SER A 186 10.85 -6.57 3.01
CA SER A 186 10.16 -7.58 3.83
C SER A 186 9.35 -6.92 4.94
N CYS A 187 8.08 -7.27 5.10
CA CYS A 187 7.26 -6.81 6.24
C CYS A 187 7.39 -7.70 7.48
N LEU A 188 8.19 -8.78 7.45
CA LEU A 188 8.31 -9.70 8.58
C LEU A 188 8.96 -9.02 9.80
N PRO A 189 8.35 -9.11 11.00
CA PRO A 189 8.91 -8.50 12.21
C PRO A 189 10.15 -9.26 12.71
N SER A 190 11.18 -8.51 13.09
CA SER A 190 12.32 -9.02 13.84
C SER A 190 12.00 -9.16 15.34
N GLU A 191 12.83 -9.89 16.09
CA GLU A 191 12.76 -9.93 17.55
C GLU A 191 12.91 -8.55 18.19
N SER A 192 13.69 -7.66 17.56
CA SER A 192 13.81 -6.27 17.99
C SER A 192 12.49 -5.52 17.84
N ASP A 193 11.78 -5.72 16.73
CA ASP A 193 10.48 -5.10 16.49
C ASP A 193 9.46 -5.57 17.52
N ARG A 194 9.38 -6.89 17.77
CA ARG A 194 8.50 -7.45 18.80
C ARG A 194 8.80 -6.89 20.19
N SER A 195 10.09 -6.78 20.55
CA SER A 195 10.52 -6.18 21.82
C SER A 195 10.15 -4.71 21.92
N LEU A 196 10.33 -3.95 20.83
CA LEU A 196 9.99 -2.54 20.75
C LEU A 196 8.47 -2.32 20.86
N THR A 197 7.66 -3.08 20.11
CA THR A 197 6.19 -3.06 20.20
C THR A 197 5.74 -3.19 21.64
N LYS A 198 6.25 -4.20 22.35
CA LYS A 198 5.88 -4.46 23.74
C LYS A 198 6.28 -3.32 24.68
N LYS A 199 7.47 -2.73 24.48
CA LYS A 199 7.92 -1.57 25.27
C LYS A 199 7.05 -0.33 25.03
N ILE A 200 6.61 -0.10 23.80
CA ILE A 200 5.70 1.01 23.47
C ILE A 200 4.32 0.76 24.08
N GLU A 201 3.78 -0.45 23.92
CA GLU A 201 2.48 -0.86 24.50
C GLU A 201 2.46 -0.63 26.02
N MET A 202 3.48 -1.12 26.74
CA MET A 202 3.62 -0.90 28.19
C MET A 202 3.78 0.58 28.55
N ALA A 203 4.53 1.36 27.77
CA ALA A 203 4.71 2.79 28.04
C ALA A 203 3.41 3.58 27.84
N CYS A 204 2.58 3.20 26.87
CA CYS A 204 1.28 3.82 26.61
C CYS A 204 0.28 3.49 27.74
N GLU A 205 0.27 2.23 28.21
CA GLU A 205 -0.56 1.78 29.32
C GLU A 205 -0.31 2.57 30.61
N LEU A 206 0.95 2.91 30.91
CA LEU A 206 1.33 3.68 32.11
C LEU A 206 0.79 5.12 32.13
N VAL A 207 0.35 5.66 31.00
CA VAL A 207 -0.13 7.04 30.86
C VAL A 207 -1.54 7.12 30.26
N ASP A 208 -2.29 6.02 30.30
CA ASP A 208 -3.66 5.90 29.80
C ASP A 208 -3.83 6.29 28.32
N ILE A 209 -2.82 5.99 27.50
CA ILE A 209 -2.89 6.14 26.04
C ILE A 209 -3.09 4.76 25.42
N ARG A 210 -4.07 4.62 24.54
CA ARG A 210 -4.36 3.34 23.90
C ARG A 210 -3.39 3.08 22.75
N PHE A 211 -2.62 1.99 22.85
CA PHE A 211 -1.79 1.51 21.75
C PHE A 211 -2.63 0.66 20.80
N VAL A 212 -2.88 1.16 19.60
CA VAL A 212 -3.84 0.53 18.66
C VAL A 212 -3.17 -0.56 17.83
N ASP A 213 -2.04 -0.24 17.20
CA ASP A 213 -1.30 -1.18 16.36
C ASP A 213 0.14 -0.73 16.12
N HIS A 214 0.96 -1.69 15.71
CA HIS A 214 2.25 -1.49 15.09
C HIS A 214 2.22 -2.09 13.69
N ILE A 215 2.46 -1.28 12.67
CA ILE A 215 2.46 -1.71 11.26
C ILE A 215 3.89 -1.71 10.72
N ILE A 216 4.35 -2.82 10.14
CA ILE A 216 5.60 -2.86 9.37
C ILE A 216 5.26 -2.74 7.89
N VAL A 217 5.77 -1.71 7.24
CA VAL A 217 5.57 -1.44 5.82
C VAL A 217 6.68 -2.13 5.02
N GLY A 218 6.30 -3.17 4.29
CA GLY A 218 7.16 -3.79 3.29
C GLY A 218 7.00 -3.14 1.93
N LYS A 219 7.64 -3.75 0.94
CA LYS A 219 7.40 -3.42 -0.45
C LYS A 219 6.09 -4.09 -0.86
N GLY A 220 4.99 -3.33 -0.80
CA GLY A 220 3.66 -3.70 -1.36
C GLY A 220 2.93 -4.75 -0.55
N ASP A 221 3.43 -4.95 0.66
CA ASP A 221 2.90 -5.82 1.67
C ASP A 221 3.07 -5.10 3.00
N TYR A 222 2.37 -5.58 4.02
CA TYR A 222 2.47 -5.03 5.36
C TYR A 222 2.35 -6.16 6.39
N PHE A 223 2.71 -5.84 7.62
CA PHE A 223 2.46 -6.70 8.75
C PHE A 223 1.80 -5.88 9.84
N SER A 224 0.67 -6.33 10.36
CA SER A 224 -0.02 -5.72 11.50
C SER A 224 0.11 -6.63 12.73
N PHE A 225 0.65 -6.07 13.81
CA PHE A 225 0.72 -6.78 15.09
C PHE A 225 -0.68 -7.01 15.70
N ALA A 226 -1.62 -6.12 15.44
CA ALA A 226 -3.00 -6.28 15.88
C ALA A 226 -3.70 -7.42 15.13
N GLU A 227 -3.52 -7.53 13.81
CA GLU A 227 -4.06 -8.64 13.01
C GLU A 227 -3.46 -9.98 13.44
N GLU A 228 -2.13 -10.08 13.62
CA GLU A 228 -1.47 -11.31 14.12
C GLU A 228 -2.06 -11.75 15.48
N LYS A 229 -2.28 -10.80 16.40
CA LYS A 229 -2.88 -11.07 17.72
C LYS A 229 -4.33 -11.59 17.61
N LEU A 230 -5.09 -11.21 16.58
CA LEU A 230 -6.46 -11.69 16.36
C LEU A 230 -6.48 -13.09 15.79
N GLU A 231 -5.67 -13.37 14.76
CA GLU A 231 -5.55 -14.69 14.15
C GLU A 231 -5.13 -15.75 15.17
N LEU A 232 -4.16 -15.43 16.04
CA LEU A 232 -3.73 -16.32 17.11
C LEU A 232 -4.84 -16.59 18.15
N LYS A 233 -5.78 -15.67 18.35
CA LYS A 233 -6.93 -15.89 19.24
C LYS A 233 -7.98 -16.78 18.59
N GLU A 234 -8.17 -16.68 17.29
CA GLU A 234 -9.12 -17.53 16.55
C GLU A 234 -8.62 -18.99 16.45
N ILE A 235 -7.31 -19.20 16.30
CA ILE A 235 -6.73 -20.56 16.28
C ILE A 235 -6.81 -21.24 17.65
N ASN A 236 -6.79 -20.47 18.74
CA ASN A 236 -6.78 -20.98 20.12
C ASN A 236 -8.18 -21.05 20.77
N ASN A 237 -9.24 -20.72 20.03
CA ASN A 237 -10.65 -20.83 20.46
C ASN A 237 -11.38 -21.89 19.63
#